data_AF-A0A3S3K6S3-F1
#
_entry.id   AF-A0A3S3K6S3-F1
#
_cell.length_a   1.000
_cell.length_b   1.000
_cell.length_c   1.000
_cell.angle_alpha   90.00
_cell.angle_beta   90.00
_cell.angle_gamma   90.00
#
_symmetry.space_group_name_H-M   'P 1'
#
loop_
_entity.id
_entity.type
_entity.pdbx_description
1 polymer ?
#
loop_
_entity_poly.entity_id
_entity_poly.type
_entity_poly.pdbx_seq_one_letter_code
_entity_poly.pdbx_strand_id
1 'polypeptide(L)'
;IHDALKRRCLYHWVDYPNAERELEIVRRKVPQANRRLSAEVVSFIQKLRQVELFKAPGVAETIDWAGALTELDKVALDPETVSDTIGVLLKYQD
;
A
#
# COMPACT_ATOMS: atom_id res chain seq x y z
N ILE A 1 -20.36 -12.47 5.46
CA ILE A 1 -21.35 -11.54 6.08
C ILE A 1 -22.72 -12.19 6.05
N HIS A 2 -23.39 -12.31 7.20
CA HIS A 2 -24.74 -12.89 7.29
C HIS A 2 -25.79 -12.01 6.60
N ASP A 3 -26.78 -12.64 5.96
CA ASP A 3 -27.86 -11.92 5.25
C ASP A 3 -28.70 -11.00 6.13
N ALA A 4 -28.76 -11.27 7.45
CA ALA A 4 -29.39 -10.38 8.41
C ALA A 4 -28.77 -8.98 8.45
N LEU A 5 -27.46 -8.87 8.22
CA LEU A 5 -26.73 -7.59 8.17
C LEU A 5 -26.84 -6.92 6.80
N LYS A 6 -26.81 -7.70 5.71
CA LYS A 6 -26.84 -7.16 4.33
C LYS A 6 -28.07 -6.29 4.03
N ARG A 7 -29.21 -6.58 4.67
CA ARG A 7 -30.49 -5.87 4.45
C ARG A 7 -30.72 -4.64 5.35
N ARG A 8 -29.77 -4.31 6.23
CA ARG A 8 -29.89 -3.19 7.19
C ARG A 8 -28.80 -2.12 7.01
N CYS A 9 -27.86 -2.34 6.09
CA CYS A 9 -26.74 -1.45 5.84
C CYS A 9 -26.63 -1.15 4.34
N LEU A 10 -26.19 0.06 4.01
CA LEU A 10 -25.75 0.40 2.66
C LEU A 10 -24.30 -0.08 2.50
N TYR A 11 -24.03 -0.76 1.40
CA TYR A 11 -22.69 -1.22 1.04
C TYR A 11 -22.24 -0.44 -0.17
N HIS A 12 -21.07 0.18 -0.06
CA HIS A 12 -20.39 0.79 -1.18
C HIS A 12 -19.00 0.19 -1.24
N TRP A 13 -18.69 -0.43 -2.38
CA TRP A 13 -17.35 -0.90 -2.65
C TRP A 13 -16.51 0.27 -3.15
N VAL A 14 -15.33 0.42 -2.58
CA VAL A 14 -14.36 1.44 -2.99
C VAL A 14 -13.17 0.70 -3.56
N ASP A 15 -12.93 0.90 -4.85
CA ASP A 15 -11.77 0.34 -5.52
C ASP A 15 -10.47 1.00 -5.04
N TYR A 16 -9.35 0.34 -5.32
CA TYR A 16 -8.05 0.94 -5.06
C TYR A 16 -7.87 2.23 -5.87
N PRO A 17 -7.25 3.27 -5.28
CA PRO A 17 -6.96 4.49 -6.01
C PRO A 17 -5.99 4.21 -7.17
N ASN A 18 -6.05 5.06 -8.19
CA ASN A 18 -4.98 5.12 -9.19
C ASN A 18 -3.67 5.63 -8.55
N ALA A 19 -2.56 5.48 -9.28
CA ALA A 19 -1.24 5.84 -8.77
C ALA A 19 -1.13 7.32 -8.35
N GLU A 20 -1.74 8.24 -9.10
CA GLU A 20 -1.73 9.67 -8.78
C GLU A 20 -2.42 9.95 -7.45
N ARG A 21 -3.64 9.42 -7.27
CA ARG A 21 -4.41 9.60 -6.05
C ARG A 21 -3.76 8.93 -4.85
N GLU A 22 -3.16 7.76 -5.04
CA GLU A 22 -2.44 7.07 -3.96
C GLU A 22 -1.20 7.86 -3.53
N LEU A 23 -0.46 8.44 -4.48
CA LEU A 23 0.67 9.31 -4.18
C LEU A 23 0.26 10.56 -3.41
N GLU A 24 -0.89 11.16 -3.72
CA GLU A 24 -1.45 12.25 -2.91
C GLU A 24 -1.76 11.81 -1.48
N ILE A 25 -2.31 10.61 -1.30
CA ILE A 25 -2.60 10.05 0.02
C ILE A 25 -1.30 9.86 0.81
N VAL A 26 -0.27 9.24 0.20
CA VAL A 26 1.04 9.04 0.83
C VAL A 26 1.66 10.37 1.22
N ARG A 27 1.67 11.38 0.35
CA ARG A 27 2.21 12.71 0.67
C ARG A 27 1.49 13.40 1.82
N ARG A 28 0.18 13.15 1.99
CA ARG A 28 -0.60 13.69 3.12
C ARG A 28 -0.38 12.92 4.41
N LYS A 29 -0.16 11.61 4.33
CA LYS A 29 -0.07 10.71 5.50
C LYS A 29 1.37 10.54 6.00
N VAL A 30 2.35 10.63 5.11
CA VAL A 30 3.78 10.52 5.38
C VAL A 30 4.50 11.72 4.75
N PRO A 31 4.23 12.96 5.22
CA PRO A 31 4.76 14.17 4.59
C PRO A 31 6.29 14.29 4.60
N GLN A 32 6.97 13.59 5.51
CA GLN A 32 8.42 13.54 5.63
C GLN A 32 9.09 12.59 4.63
N ALA A 33 8.32 11.71 3.96
CA ALA A 33 8.88 10.77 3.00
C ALA A 33 9.54 11.48 1.81
N ASN A 34 10.68 10.95 1.37
CA ASN A 34 11.34 11.44 0.17
C ASN A 34 10.39 11.31 -1.05
N ARG A 35 10.29 12.36 -1.87
CA ARG A 35 9.37 12.40 -3.02
C ARG A 35 9.61 11.26 -4.02
N ARG A 36 10.88 10.90 -4.25
CA ARG A 36 11.26 9.80 -5.13
C ARG A 36 10.83 8.47 -4.52
N LEU A 37 11.18 8.24 -3.26
CA LEU A 37 10.75 7.05 -2.51
C LEU A 37 9.24 6.86 -2.57
N SER A 38 8.45 7.91 -2.29
CA SER A 38 6.98 7.82 -2.32
C SER A 38 6.45 7.39 -3.70
N ALA A 39 7.03 7.92 -4.78
CA ALA A 39 6.63 7.56 -6.14
C ALA A 39 6.99 6.11 -6.48
N GLU A 40 8.18 5.66 -6.07
CA GLU A 40 8.65 4.28 -6.28
C GLU A 40 7.80 3.28 -5.47
N VAL A 41 7.49 3.58 -4.21
CA VAL A 41 6.59 2.78 -3.35
C VAL A 41 5.21 2.63 -3.99
N VAL A 42 4.58 3.73 -4.41
CA VAL A 42 3.27 3.68 -5.07
C VAL A 42 3.35 2.89 -6.37
N SER A 43 4.37 3.11 -7.19
CA SER A 43 4.56 2.34 -8.42
C SER A 43 4.73 0.85 -8.15
N PHE A 44 5.45 0.48 -7.08
CA PHE A 44 5.67 -0.91 -6.72
C PHE A 44 4.36 -1.58 -6.31
N ILE A 45 3.57 -0.94 -5.43
CA ILE A 45 2.27 -1.43 -4.98
C ILE A 45 1.29 -1.59 -6.15
N GLN A 46 1.24 -0.61 -7.05
CA GLN A 46 0.36 -0.66 -8.22
C GLN A 46 0.68 -1.86 -9.12
N LYS A 47 1.97 -2.18 -9.31
CA LYS A 47 2.39 -3.40 -10.03
C LYS A 47 2.06 -4.66 -9.25
N LEU A 48 2.27 -4.65 -7.93
CA LEU A 48 2.00 -5.79 -7.07
C LEU A 48 0.51 -6.18 -7.07
N ARG A 49 -0.40 -5.20 -7.20
CA ARG A 49 -1.85 -5.43 -7.37
C ARG A 49 -2.24 -6.05 -8.72
N GLN A 50 -1.34 -6.10 -9.70
CA GLN A 50 -1.58 -6.76 -11.00
C GLN A 50 -1.20 -8.25 -10.99
N VAL A 51 -0.50 -8.70 -9.94
CA VAL A 51 -0.13 -10.10 -9.76
C VAL A 51 -1.26 -10.82 -9.00
N GLU A 52 -1.42 -12.12 -9.27
CA GLU A 52 -2.37 -12.96 -8.54
C GLU A 52 -1.87 -13.20 -7.11
N LEU A 53 -2.32 -12.35 -6.19
CA LEU A 53 -2.07 -12.47 -4.76
C LEU A 53 -3.34 -12.94 -4.05
N PHE A 54 -3.19 -13.78 -3.04
CA PHE A 54 -4.29 -14.16 -2.16
C PHE A 54 -5.02 -12.92 -1.59
N LYS A 55 -4.24 -11.91 -1.20
CA LYS A 55 -4.75 -10.61 -0.81
C LYS A 55 -3.83 -9.50 -1.34
N ALA A 56 -4.37 -8.67 -2.23
CA ALA A 56 -3.67 -7.51 -2.73
C ALA A 56 -3.46 -6.46 -1.62
N PRO A 57 -2.29 -5.79 -1.57
CA PRO A 57 -2.01 -4.77 -0.56
C PRO A 57 -2.93 -3.56 -0.72
N GLY A 58 -3.47 -3.07 0.39
CA GLY A 58 -4.30 -1.88 0.43
C GLY A 58 -3.51 -0.58 0.49
N VAL A 59 -4.25 0.52 0.61
CA VAL A 59 -3.68 1.86 0.82
C VAL A 59 -3.00 1.94 2.20
N ALA A 60 -3.51 1.20 3.19
CA ALA A 60 -2.91 1.13 4.52
C ALA A 60 -1.47 0.57 4.45
N GLU A 61 -1.28 -0.58 3.79
CA GLU A 61 0.06 -1.16 3.59
C GLU A 61 1.01 -0.21 2.85
N THR A 62 0.50 0.57 1.90
CA THR A 62 1.30 1.58 1.17
C THR A 62 1.79 2.68 2.10
N ILE A 63 0.92 3.19 2.98
CA ILE A 63 1.26 4.22 3.98
C ILE A 63 2.24 3.67 5.00
N ASP A 64 1.96 2.48 5.54
CA ASP A 64 2.79 1.84 6.56
C ASP A 64 4.21 1.57 6.03
N TRP A 65 4.32 1.06 4.80
CA TRP A 65 5.62 0.79 4.19
C TRP A 65 6.38 2.08 3.86
N ALA A 66 5.72 3.11 3.31
CA ALA A 66 6.34 4.41 3.09
C ALA A 66 6.84 5.05 4.39
N GLY A 67 6.06 4.93 5.47
CA GLY A 67 6.45 5.37 6.82
C GLY A 67 7.69 4.62 7.30
N ALA A 68 7.63 3.28 7.32
CA ALA A 68 8.75 2.45 7.77
C ALA A 68 10.05 2.71 7.01
N LEU A 69 9.99 2.83 5.67
CA LEU A 69 11.17 3.14 4.86
C LEU A 69 11.73 4.52 5.16
N THR A 70 10.87 5.49 5.49
CA THR A 70 11.31 6.83 5.88
C THR A 70 12.00 6.81 7.24
N GLU A 71 11.49 6.05 8.21
CA GLU A 71 12.14 5.85 9.52
C GLU A 71 13.48 5.09 9.41
N LEU A 72 13.68 4.34 8.32
CA LEU A 72 14.96 3.69 7.98
C LEU A 72 15.88 4.60 7.14
N ASP A 73 15.59 5.89 7.05
CA ASP A 73 16.33 6.91 6.29
C ASP A 73 16.51 6.56 4.80
N LYS A 74 15.62 5.74 4.23
CA LYS A 74 15.66 5.41 2.80
C LYS A 74 15.15 6.59 1.98
N VAL A 75 15.83 6.85 0.86
CA VAL A 75 15.48 7.94 -0.07
C VAL A 75 15.01 7.42 -1.44
N ALA A 76 15.18 6.13 -1.70
CA ALA A 76 14.74 5.41 -2.89
C ALA A 76 14.59 3.92 -2.56
N LEU A 77 13.83 3.19 -3.38
CA LEU A 77 13.78 1.74 -3.33
C LEU A 77 14.98 1.12 -4.02
N ASP A 78 15.51 0.08 -3.40
CA ASP A 78 16.53 -0.82 -3.95
C ASP A 78 16.13 -2.29 -3.66
N PRO A 79 16.69 -3.27 -4.41
CA PRO A 79 16.28 -4.67 -4.28
C PRO A 79 16.47 -5.28 -2.89
N GLU A 80 17.53 -4.89 -2.18
CA GLU A 80 17.83 -5.39 -0.83
C GLU A 80 16.78 -4.89 0.16
N THR A 81 16.54 -3.57 0.15
CA THR A 81 15.50 -2.94 0.98
C THR A 81 14.11 -3.55 0.72
N VAL A 82 13.78 -3.83 -0.54
CA VAL A 82 12.50 -4.48 -0.87
C VAL A 82 12.45 -5.89 -0.30
N SER A 83 13.50 -6.70 -0.52
CA SER A 83 13.57 -8.07 0.01
C SER A 83 13.39 -8.11 1.52
N ASP A 84 14.06 -7.22 2.25
CA ASP A 84 14.04 -7.19 3.70
C ASP A 84 12.71 -6.71 4.29
N THR A 85 11.93 -5.95 3.52
CA THR A 85 10.73 -5.27 4.02
C THR A 85 9.42 -5.69 3.36
N ILE A 86 9.47 -6.59 2.36
CA ILE A 86 8.28 -7.04 1.62
C ILE A 86 7.23 -7.74 2.52
N GLY A 87 7.65 -8.27 3.67
CA GLY A 87 6.74 -8.83 4.68
C GLY A 87 5.72 -7.82 5.24
N VAL A 88 5.99 -6.51 5.12
CA VAL A 88 5.02 -5.45 5.46
C VAL A 88 3.80 -5.49 4.52
N LEU A 89 4.02 -5.89 3.26
CA LEU A 89 3.00 -5.91 2.21
C LEU A 89 2.29 -7.27 2.10
N LEU A 90 3.03 -8.35 2.33
CA LEU A 90 2.57 -9.73 2.14
C LEU A 90 2.45 -10.46 3.48
N LYS A 91 1.31 -10.27 4.15
CA LYS A 91 1.04 -10.81 5.49
C LYS A 91 0.45 -12.22 5.50
N TYR A 92 0.18 -12.79 4.33
CA TYR A 92 -0.40 -14.13 4.19
C TYR A 92 0.63 -15.03 3.49
N GLN A 93 0.99 -16.13 4.15
CA GLN A 93 1.76 -17.22 3.60
C GLN A 93 0.88 -18.46 3.71
N ASP A 94 0.20 -18.81 2.63
CA ASP A 94 -0.47 -20.11 2.46
C ASP A 94 -0.03 -20.69 1.11
#